data_AF-A0A1F6VPY6-F1
#
_entry.id   AF-A0A1F6VPY6-F1
#
_cell.length_a   1.000
_cell.length_b   1.000
_cell.length_c   1.000
_cell.angle_alpha   90.00
_cell.angle_beta   90.00
_cell.angle_gamma   90.00
#
_symmetry.space_group_name_H-M   'P 1'
#
loop_
_entity.id
_entity.type
_entity.pdbx_description
1 polymer ?
#
loop_
_entity_poly.entity_id
_entity_poly.type
_entity_poly.pdbx_seq_one_letter_code
_entity_poly.pdbx_strand_id
1 'polypeptide(L)'
;MKIEKMQNRVETWVSQKQHAVKYFPPFQIMAQLAEEVAELESAMLDANFFTDKFEEVQKELGDVLFVLMCLANSKNLSPVLTKDPQLDLVYNQIVNEPRQKICKYLHQSVGSIAREVSHTDGFKKKKPGEQTDSLETHIGRMLYCLDELRKLYWLNTQTCFNLTMRKKESRDKFRFAKTPH
;
A
#
# COMPACT_ATOMS: atom_id res chain seq x y z
N MET A 1 -1.66 12.79 5.43
CA MET A 1 -0.55 13.29 4.57
C MET A 1 -1.02 13.25 3.12
N LYS A 2 -0.63 14.21 2.28
CA LYS A 2 -0.92 14.15 0.82
C LYS A 2 -0.04 13.09 0.16
N ILE A 3 -0.56 12.37 -0.85
CA ILE A 3 0.14 11.30 -1.57
C ILE A 3 1.50 11.78 -2.10
N GLU A 4 1.52 12.93 -2.78
CA GLU A 4 2.75 13.56 -3.30
C GLU A 4 3.84 13.75 -2.22
N LYS A 5 3.45 14.15 -1.00
CA LYS A 5 4.41 14.28 0.11
C LYS A 5 4.97 12.92 0.54
N MET A 6 4.18 11.86 0.47
CA MET A 6 4.63 10.50 0.77
C MET A 6 5.58 10.01 -0.32
N GLN A 7 5.24 10.21 -1.60
CA GLN A 7 6.10 9.88 -2.74
C GLN A 7 7.45 10.58 -2.66
N ASN A 8 7.46 11.89 -2.42
CA ASN A 8 8.70 12.68 -2.27
C ASN A 8 9.53 12.20 -1.07
N ARG A 9 8.88 11.80 0.03
CA ARG A 9 9.55 11.27 1.22
C ARG A 9 10.24 9.93 0.94
N VAL A 10 9.56 9.02 0.22
CA VAL A 10 10.16 7.76 -0.23
C VAL A 10 11.31 8.02 -1.20
N GLU A 11 11.09 8.88 -2.22
CA GLU A 11 12.12 9.20 -3.22
C GLU A 11 13.39 9.75 -2.56
N THR A 12 13.22 10.66 -1.59
CA THR A 12 14.34 11.22 -0.81
C THR A 12 15.10 10.13 -0.04
N TRP A 13 14.38 9.14 0.51
CA TRP A 13 15.00 8.04 1.25
C TRP A 13 15.72 7.05 0.33
N VAL A 14 15.09 6.56 -0.74
CA VAL A 14 15.72 5.58 -1.66
C VAL A 14 16.90 6.17 -2.43
N SER A 15 16.92 7.48 -2.67
CA SER A 15 18.00 8.15 -3.41
C SER A 15 19.24 8.45 -2.53
N GLN A 16 19.24 8.05 -1.26
CA GLN A 16 20.43 8.19 -0.40
C GLN A 16 21.56 7.28 -0.89
N LYS A 17 22.80 7.79 -0.90
CA LYS A 17 23.98 7.15 -1.52
C LYS A 17 24.28 5.74 -0.99
N GLN A 18 23.87 5.42 0.24
CA GLN A 18 24.10 4.10 0.81
C GLN A 18 23.26 2.99 0.15
N HIS A 19 22.16 3.33 -0.53
CA HIS A 19 21.30 2.33 -1.17
C HIS A 19 21.88 1.91 -2.53
N ALA A 20 22.16 0.62 -2.69
CA ALA A 20 22.68 0.05 -3.93
C ALA A 20 21.61 0.01 -5.04
N VAL A 21 20.36 -0.23 -4.64
CA VAL A 21 19.19 -0.34 -5.49
C VAL A 21 18.17 0.68 -5.00
N LYS A 22 17.63 1.51 -5.90
CA LYS A 22 16.62 2.52 -5.55
C LYS A 22 15.27 1.87 -5.25
N TYR A 23 14.67 1.27 -6.28
CA TYR A 23 13.43 0.51 -6.18
C TYR A 23 13.69 -0.92 -6.62
N PHE A 24 13.11 -1.88 -5.90
CA PHE A 24 13.15 -3.27 -6.33
C PHE A 24 12.40 -3.47 -7.65
N PRO A 25 12.72 -4.53 -8.42
CA PRO A 25 11.92 -4.93 -9.56
C PRO A 25 10.43 -5.06 -9.22
N PRO A 26 9.50 -4.73 -10.13
CA PRO A 26 8.07 -4.67 -9.82
C PRO A 26 7.48 -5.95 -9.23
N PHE A 27 7.93 -7.12 -9.66
CA PHE A 27 7.48 -8.39 -9.07
C PHE A 27 7.93 -8.59 -7.61
N GLN A 28 9.09 -8.06 -7.22
CA GLN A 28 9.50 -8.06 -5.81
C GLN A 28 8.68 -7.06 -5.00
N ILE A 29 8.36 -5.89 -5.57
CA ILE A 29 7.43 -4.94 -4.93
C ILE A 29 6.04 -5.58 -4.76
N MET A 30 5.57 -6.39 -5.71
CA MET A 30 4.31 -7.12 -5.57
C MET A 30 4.36 -8.18 -4.47
N ALA A 31 5.48 -8.88 -4.31
CA ALA A 31 5.65 -9.83 -3.19
C ALA A 31 5.58 -9.11 -1.84
N GLN A 32 6.26 -7.97 -1.71
CA GLN A 32 6.16 -7.11 -0.53
C GLN A 32 4.73 -6.62 -0.32
N LEU A 33 4.03 -6.18 -1.38
CA LEU A 33 2.66 -5.71 -1.24
C LEU A 33 1.72 -6.79 -0.70
N ALA A 34 1.89 -8.04 -1.14
CA ALA A 34 1.12 -9.16 -0.66
C ALA A 34 1.42 -9.48 0.82
N GLU A 35 2.69 -9.42 1.22
CA GLU A 35 3.15 -9.58 2.62
C GLU A 35 2.52 -8.52 3.53
N GLU A 36 2.73 -7.24 3.24
CA GLU A 36 2.26 -6.13 4.10
C GLU A 36 0.73 -6.09 4.18
N VAL A 37 0.00 -6.49 3.12
CA VAL A 37 -1.46 -6.59 3.16
C VAL A 37 -1.94 -7.72 4.07
N ALA A 38 -1.23 -8.85 4.10
CA ALA A 38 -1.55 -9.95 5.00
C ALA A 38 -1.25 -9.58 6.47
N GLU A 39 -0.15 -8.89 6.73
CA GLU A 39 0.17 -8.36 8.07
C GLU A 39 -0.90 -7.37 8.54
N LEU A 40 -1.34 -6.46 7.66
CA LEU A 40 -2.45 -5.55 7.95
C LEU A 40 -3.77 -6.27 8.25
N GLU A 41 -4.11 -7.31 7.47
CA GLU A 41 -5.29 -8.13 7.73
C GLU A 41 -5.21 -8.83 9.10
N SER A 42 -4.05 -9.40 9.45
CA SER A 42 -3.84 -10.00 10.77
C SER A 42 -4.04 -8.98 11.89
N ALA A 43 -3.46 -7.78 11.76
CA ALA A 43 -3.62 -6.71 12.74
C ALA A 43 -5.10 -6.26 12.87
N MET A 44 -5.86 -6.25 11.78
CA MET A 44 -7.29 -5.92 11.79
C MET A 44 -8.15 -6.97 12.50
N LEU A 45 -7.76 -8.25 12.44
CA LEU A 45 -8.45 -9.34 13.12
C LEU A 45 -8.21 -9.28 14.63
N ASP A 46 -6.98 -9.00 15.04
CA ASP A 46 -6.59 -8.87 16.45
C ASP A 46 -7.08 -7.56 17.09
N ALA A 47 -7.48 -6.57 16.27
CA ALA A 47 -7.92 -5.27 16.74
C ALA A 47 -9.18 -5.34 17.62
N ASN A 48 -9.06 -4.85 18.85
CA ASN A 48 -10.14 -4.79 19.81
C ASN A 48 -10.69 -3.36 19.97
N PHE A 49 -11.88 -3.12 19.39
CA PHE A 49 -12.59 -1.85 19.46
C PHE A 49 -13.04 -1.46 20.88
N PHE A 50 -13.07 -2.37 21.85
CA PHE A 50 -13.35 -2.00 23.25
C PHE A 50 -12.19 -1.25 23.91
N THR A 51 -10.98 -1.36 23.35
CA THR A 51 -9.78 -0.75 23.94
C THR A 51 -9.33 0.52 23.22
N ASP A 52 -9.91 0.82 22.05
CA ASP A 52 -9.49 1.91 21.13
C ASP A 52 -7.98 1.95 20.86
N LYS A 53 -7.31 0.79 20.96
CA LYS A 53 -5.88 0.63 20.71
C LYS A 53 -5.67 -0.16 19.42
N PHE A 54 -5.20 0.54 18.39
CA PHE A 54 -4.99 0.00 17.05
C PHE A 54 -3.54 0.21 16.58
N GLU A 55 -2.58 0.05 17.48
CA GLU A 55 -1.15 0.33 17.19
C GLU A 55 -0.61 -0.56 16.06
N GLU A 56 -0.92 -1.85 16.07
CA GLU A 56 -0.49 -2.76 15.01
C GLU A 56 -1.15 -2.40 13.68
N VAL A 57 -2.47 -2.14 13.65
CA VAL A 57 -3.15 -1.65 12.43
C VAL A 57 -2.51 -0.35 11.92
N GLN A 58 -2.09 0.53 12.82
CA GLN A 58 -1.43 1.79 12.47
C GLN A 58 -0.06 1.56 11.81
N LYS A 59 0.72 0.59 12.30
CA LYS A 59 2.02 0.20 11.74
C LYS A 59 1.84 -0.42 10.36
N GLU A 60 1.01 -1.46 10.26
CA GLU A 60 0.85 -2.21 9.02
C GLU A 60 0.18 -1.39 7.91
N LEU A 61 -0.73 -0.48 8.25
CA LEU A 61 -1.28 0.47 7.27
C LEU A 61 -0.17 1.36 6.68
N GLY A 62 0.78 1.79 7.52
CA GLY A 62 1.95 2.56 7.09
C GLY A 62 2.84 1.78 6.14
N ASP A 63 3.05 0.50 6.39
CA ASP A 63 3.92 -0.35 5.59
C ASP A 63 3.32 -0.64 4.22
N VAL A 64 2.00 -0.89 4.13
CA VAL A 64 1.29 -0.97 2.83
C VAL A 64 1.39 0.36 2.07
N LEU A 65 1.19 1.51 2.72
CA LEU A 65 1.35 2.82 2.08
C LEU A 65 2.76 3.00 1.50
N PHE A 66 3.80 2.61 2.24
CA PHE A 66 5.17 2.69 1.78
C PHE A 66 5.42 1.85 0.52
N VAL A 67 4.97 0.60 0.48
CA VAL A 67 5.12 -0.27 -0.69
C VAL A 67 4.39 0.31 -1.91
N LEU A 68 3.19 0.86 -1.72
CA LEU A 68 2.47 1.53 -2.81
C LEU A 68 3.20 2.76 -3.34
N MET A 69 3.85 3.55 -2.47
CA MET A 69 4.68 4.68 -2.91
C MET A 69 5.91 4.20 -3.67
N CYS A 70 6.55 3.11 -3.23
CA CYS A 70 7.64 2.48 -3.98
C CYS A 70 7.18 2.04 -5.38
N LEU A 71 6.03 1.37 -5.48
CA LEU A 71 5.49 0.95 -6.76
C LEU A 71 5.20 2.14 -7.67
N ALA A 72 4.47 3.14 -7.18
CA ALA A 72 4.09 4.33 -7.95
C ALA A 72 5.33 5.08 -8.44
N ASN A 73 6.30 5.35 -7.55
CA ASN A 73 7.53 6.05 -7.91
C ASN A 73 8.37 5.26 -8.92
N SER A 74 8.52 3.94 -8.74
CA SER A 74 9.27 3.09 -9.68
C SER A 74 8.70 3.10 -11.10
N LYS A 75 7.43 3.48 -11.24
CA LYS A 75 6.68 3.57 -12.48
C LYS A 75 6.40 5.00 -12.94
N ASN A 76 6.91 6.00 -12.22
CA ASN A 76 6.64 7.42 -12.46
C ASN A 76 5.13 7.74 -12.50
N LEU A 77 4.34 7.14 -11.62
CA LEU A 77 2.90 7.33 -11.54
C LEU A 77 2.53 8.35 -10.45
N SER A 78 1.42 9.05 -10.65
CA SER A 78 0.87 10.06 -9.73
C SER A 78 -0.56 9.68 -9.32
N PRO A 79 -0.73 8.60 -8.53
CA PRO A 79 -2.06 8.11 -8.19
C PRO A 79 -2.83 9.11 -7.31
N VAL A 80 -4.14 9.14 -7.51
CA VAL A 80 -5.10 9.87 -6.67
C VAL A 80 -6.05 8.89 -6.01
N LEU A 81 -6.63 9.29 -4.87
CA LEU A 81 -7.66 8.48 -4.20
C LEU A 81 -8.82 8.27 -5.16
N THR A 82 -9.06 7.01 -5.53
CA THR A 82 -10.07 6.64 -6.52
C THR A 82 -11.04 5.67 -5.88
N LYS A 83 -12.31 6.05 -5.73
CA LYS A 83 -13.31 5.11 -5.19
C LYS A 83 -13.56 4.00 -6.21
N ASP A 84 -13.48 2.74 -5.76
CA ASP A 84 -13.96 1.62 -6.58
C ASP A 84 -15.50 1.67 -6.64
N PRO A 85 -16.14 1.61 -7.83
CA PRO A 85 -17.60 1.61 -7.94
C PRO A 85 -18.28 0.49 -7.15
N GLN A 86 -17.59 -0.63 -6.94
CA GLN A 86 -18.08 -1.76 -6.17
C GLN A 86 -17.91 -1.55 -4.67
N LEU A 87 -17.04 -0.63 -4.22
CA LEU A 87 -16.82 -0.35 -2.80
C LEU A 87 -17.98 0.46 -2.24
N ASP A 88 -19.00 -0.26 -1.75
CA ASP A 88 -20.14 0.30 -1.05
C ASP A 88 -20.02 0.05 0.47
N LEU A 89 -19.41 1.03 1.14
CA LEU A 89 -19.30 1.08 2.60
C LEU A 89 -20.50 1.84 3.16
N VAL A 90 -21.34 1.12 3.90
CA VAL A 90 -22.44 1.69 4.67
C VAL A 90 -22.08 1.54 6.15
N TYR A 91 -21.83 2.66 6.82
CA TYR A 91 -21.48 2.71 8.25
C TYR A 91 -22.73 2.64 9.14
N ASN A 92 -23.67 1.72 8.87
CA ASN A 92 -24.90 1.55 9.67
C ASN A 92 -24.85 0.26 10.50
N GLN A 93 -25.24 0.36 11.77
CA GLN A 93 -24.93 -0.55 12.88
C GLN A 93 -25.50 -1.98 12.84
N ILE A 94 -26.19 -2.42 11.79
CA ILE A 94 -27.02 -3.64 11.89
C ILE A 94 -26.52 -4.81 11.02
N VAL A 95 -26.11 -4.63 9.77
CA VAL A 95 -25.58 -5.78 8.99
C VAL A 95 -24.65 -5.30 7.87
N ASN A 96 -23.35 -5.25 8.15
CA ASN A 96 -22.26 -5.41 7.20
C ASN A 96 -20.99 -5.10 7.97
N GLU A 97 -20.15 -6.09 8.20
CA GLU A 97 -18.88 -5.82 8.86
C GLU A 97 -17.95 -5.07 7.88
N PRO A 98 -17.67 -3.78 8.11
CA PRO A 98 -16.89 -2.96 7.17
C PRO A 98 -15.47 -3.49 7.00
N ARG A 99 -14.93 -4.21 8.00
CA ARG A 99 -13.61 -4.85 7.95
C ARG A 99 -13.51 -5.88 6.84
N GLN A 100 -14.45 -6.83 6.74
CA GLN A 100 -14.45 -7.91 5.75
C GLN A 100 -14.57 -7.33 4.34
N LYS A 101 -15.41 -6.31 4.17
CA LYS A 101 -15.50 -5.57 2.90
C LYS A 101 -14.14 -4.97 2.55
N ILE A 102 -13.55 -4.18 3.45
CA ILE A 102 -12.24 -3.57 3.21
C ILE A 102 -11.17 -4.62 2.89
N CYS A 103 -11.07 -5.71 3.66
CA CYS A 103 -10.14 -6.82 3.39
C CYS A 103 -10.34 -7.38 1.99
N LYS A 104 -11.60 -7.68 1.60
CA LYS A 104 -11.92 -8.16 0.26
C LYS A 104 -11.42 -7.18 -0.82
N TYR A 105 -11.66 -5.88 -0.66
CA TYR A 105 -11.23 -4.89 -1.65
C TYR A 105 -9.71 -4.67 -1.68
N LEU A 106 -9.03 -4.81 -0.55
CA LEU A 106 -7.56 -4.80 -0.50
C LEU A 106 -7.00 -5.96 -1.34
N HIS A 107 -7.49 -7.18 -1.13
CA HIS A 107 -7.07 -8.36 -1.90
C HIS A 107 -7.43 -8.26 -3.40
N GLN A 108 -8.62 -7.77 -3.73
CA GLN A 108 -9.00 -7.50 -5.12
C GLN A 108 -8.08 -6.45 -5.77
N SER A 109 -7.70 -5.42 -5.02
CA SER A 109 -6.77 -4.39 -5.49
C SER A 109 -5.37 -4.97 -5.71
N VAL A 110 -4.85 -5.80 -4.79
CA VAL A 110 -3.58 -6.52 -4.97
C VAL A 110 -3.60 -7.34 -6.26
N GLY A 111 -4.66 -8.11 -6.51
CA GLY A 111 -4.80 -8.89 -7.74
C GLY A 111 -4.87 -8.03 -9.01
N SER A 112 -5.55 -6.89 -8.95
CA SER A 112 -5.66 -5.96 -10.08
C SER A 112 -4.33 -5.27 -10.39
N ILE A 113 -3.61 -4.83 -9.36
CA ILE A 113 -2.25 -4.28 -9.47
C ILE A 113 -1.29 -5.36 -10.01
N ALA A 114 -1.34 -6.58 -9.49
CA ALA A 114 -0.52 -7.70 -9.96
C ALA A 114 -0.75 -8.00 -11.45
N ARG A 115 -2.02 -7.96 -11.89
CA ARG A 115 -2.38 -8.14 -13.30
C ARG A 115 -1.76 -7.05 -14.18
N GLU A 116 -1.89 -5.78 -13.80
CA GLU A 116 -1.32 -4.69 -14.60
C GLU A 116 0.22 -4.71 -14.60
N VAL A 117 0.86 -5.03 -13.46
CA VAL A 117 2.32 -5.28 -13.42
C VAL A 117 2.71 -6.45 -14.33
N SER A 118 1.91 -7.52 -14.38
CA SER A 118 2.15 -8.64 -15.31
C SER A 118 2.06 -8.20 -16.77
N HIS A 119 1.14 -7.30 -17.11
CA HIS A 119 1.00 -6.73 -18.45
C HIS A 119 2.20 -5.85 -18.84
N THR A 120 2.66 -4.98 -17.95
CA THR A 120 3.73 -4.02 -18.23
C THR A 120 5.12 -4.64 -18.13
N ASP A 121 5.35 -5.50 -17.13
CA ASP A 121 6.69 -5.99 -16.76
C ASP A 121 6.85 -7.50 -16.94
N GLY A 122 5.75 -8.23 -17.12
CA GLY A 122 5.75 -9.67 -17.34
C GLY A 122 5.64 -10.06 -18.82
N PHE A 123 5.60 -11.37 -19.03
CA PHE A 123 5.43 -12.00 -20.34
C PHE A 123 3.97 -12.03 -20.81
N LYS A 124 3.00 -11.90 -19.90
CA LYS A 124 1.58 -11.90 -20.23
C LYS A 124 1.19 -10.52 -20.74
N LYS A 125 1.02 -10.33 -22.05
CA LYS A 125 0.56 -9.04 -22.61
C LYS A 125 -0.97 -8.94 -22.63
N LYS A 126 -1.48 -7.70 -22.66
CA LYS A 126 -2.92 -7.43 -22.83
C LYS A 126 -3.42 -8.05 -24.13
N LYS A 127 -4.65 -8.56 -24.11
CA LYS A 127 -5.31 -9.01 -25.34
C LYS A 127 -5.69 -7.80 -26.20
N PRO A 128 -5.75 -7.94 -27.54
CA PRO A 128 -6.30 -6.89 -28.40
C PRO A 128 -7.72 -6.51 -27.95
N GLY A 129 -7.96 -5.22 -27.71
CA GLY A 129 -9.27 -4.69 -27.29
C GLY A 129 -9.62 -4.88 -25.80
N GLU A 130 -8.71 -5.39 -24.98
CA GLU A 130 -8.93 -5.51 -23.53
C GLU A 130 -9.01 -4.13 -22.86
N GLN A 131 -10.20 -3.79 -22.36
CA GLN A 131 -10.41 -2.59 -21.55
C GLN A 131 -10.19 -2.92 -20.08
N THR A 132 -9.05 -2.47 -19.54
CA THR A 132 -8.78 -2.47 -18.10
C THR A 132 -8.37 -1.09 -17.65
N ASP A 133 -8.66 -0.78 -16.39
CA ASP A 133 -8.12 0.42 -15.75
C ASP A 133 -6.58 0.36 -15.71
N SER A 134 -5.95 1.53 -15.58
CA SER A 134 -4.50 1.62 -15.49
C SER A 134 -3.97 1.13 -14.14
N LEU A 135 -2.68 0.81 -14.09
CA LEU A 135 -1.97 0.56 -12.83
C LEU A 135 -2.14 1.71 -11.82
N GLU A 136 -2.10 2.96 -12.30
CA GLU A 136 -2.30 4.15 -11.47
C GLU A 136 -3.69 4.18 -10.84
N THR A 137 -4.73 3.86 -11.60
CA THR A 137 -6.11 3.76 -11.09
C THR A 137 -6.24 2.68 -10.02
N HIS A 138 -5.64 1.50 -10.22
CA HIS A 138 -5.70 0.43 -9.24
C HIS A 138 -4.92 0.75 -7.96
N ILE A 139 -3.76 1.42 -8.05
CA ILE A 139 -3.07 1.97 -6.88
C ILE A 139 -3.96 2.99 -6.17
N GLY A 140 -4.62 3.88 -6.93
CA GLY A 140 -5.55 4.87 -6.40
C GLY A 140 -6.74 4.26 -5.62
N ARG A 141 -7.27 3.12 -6.10
CA ARG A 141 -8.32 2.35 -5.42
C ARG A 141 -7.85 1.72 -4.12
N MET A 142 -6.65 1.16 -4.12
CA MET A 142 -6.07 0.62 -2.90
C MET A 142 -5.81 1.72 -1.85
N LEU A 143 -5.28 2.87 -2.28
CA LEU A 143 -5.10 4.03 -1.40
C LEU A 143 -6.43 4.53 -0.84
N TYR A 144 -7.51 4.52 -1.63
CA TYR A 144 -8.85 4.84 -1.13
C TYR A 144 -9.33 3.84 -0.07
N CYS A 145 -9.11 2.54 -0.27
CA CYS A 145 -9.45 1.51 0.72
C CYS A 145 -8.69 1.72 2.04
N LEU A 146 -7.40 2.07 1.98
CA LEU A 146 -6.60 2.40 3.16
C LEU A 146 -7.07 3.70 3.84
N ASP A 147 -7.57 4.67 3.05
CA ASP A 147 -8.17 5.89 3.58
C ASP A 147 -9.50 5.63 4.30
N GLU A 148 -10.32 4.69 3.83
CA GLU A 148 -11.53 4.24 4.54
C GLU A 148 -11.17 3.43 5.79
N LEU A 149 -10.17 2.55 5.68
CA LEU A 149 -9.68 1.78 6.81
C LEU A 149 -9.19 2.68 7.94
N ARG A 150 -8.37 3.69 7.65
CA ARG A 150 -7.90 4.62 8.69
C ARG A 150 -9.07 5.32 9.37
N LYS A 151 -10.15 5.66 8.65
CA LYS A 151 -11.32 6.34 9.23
C LYS A 151 -12.05 5.40 10.18
N LEU A 152 -12.21 4.13 9.78
CA LEU A 152 -12.81 3.09 10.61
C LEU A 152 -12.08 2.91 11.95
N TYR A 153 -10.74 3.02 11.95
CA TYR A 153 -9.90 2.86 13.14
C TYR A 153 -9.43 4.21 13.76
N TRP A 154 -10.00 5.34 13.34
CA TRP A 154 -9.63 6.70 13.79
C TRP A 154 -8.13 7.02 13.71
N LEU A 155 -7.45 6.48 12.70
CA LEU A 155 -6.01 6.61 12.50
C LEU A 155 -5.65 7.84 11.65
N ASN A 156 -4.51 8.44 11.98
CA ASN A 156 -3.94 9.55 11.23
C ASN A 156 -2.91 9.04 10.19
N THR A 157 -3.15 9.27 8.91
CA THR A 157 -2.27 8.79 7.81
C THR A 157 -0.82 9.25 7.95
N GLN A 158 -0.59 10.48 8.42
CA GLN A 158 0.78 10.99 8.60
C GLN A 158 1.52 10.18 9.66
N THR A 159 0.80 9.80 10.73
CA THR A 159 1.36 9.00 11.83
C THR A 159 1.69 7.59 11.34
N CYS A 160 0.74 6.90 10.69
CA CYS A 160 0.95 5.58 10.08
C CYS A 160 2.23 5.57 9.22
N PHE A 161 2.31 6.47 8.24
CA PHE A 161 3.43 6.50 7.31
C PHE A 161 4.76 6.88 7.97
N ASN A 162 4.74 7.80 8.94
CA ASN A 162 5.96 8.21 9.64
C ASN A 162 6.55 7.08 10.50
N LEU A 163 5.73 6.19 11.06
CA LEU A 163 6.21 5.02 11.80
C LEU A 163 7.02 4.10 10.88
N THR A 164 6.50 3.81 9.69
CA THR A 164 7.22 3.04 8.66
C THR A 164 8.52 3.71 8.26
N MET A 165 8.51 5.01 7.94
CA MET A 165 9.74 5.71 7.57
C MET A 165 10.79 5.65 8.69
N ARG A 166 10.40 5.83 9.95
CA ARG A 166 11.31 5.69 11.10
C ARG A 166 11.89 4.28 11.19
N LYS A 167 11.08 3.23 10.98
CA LYS A 167 11.51 1.82 10.93
C LYS A 167 12.56 1.60 9.82
N LYS A 168 12.33 2.16 8.62
CA LYS A 168 13.29 2.08 7.50
C LYS A 168 14.59 2.87 7.73
N GLU A 169 14.53 4.00 8.44
CA GLU A 169 15.69 4.87 8.68
C GLU A 169 16.56 4.47 9.87
N SER A 170 15.99 3.74 10.83
CA SER A 170 16.69 3.29 12.04
C SER A 170 17.09 1.82 11.94
N ARG A 171 16.14 0.92 12.20
CA ARG A 171 16.33 -0.53 12.29
C ARG A 171 16.87 -1.14 11.01
N ASP A 172 16.36 -0.71 9.85
CA ASP A 172 16.68 -1.33 8.57
C ASP A 172 17.75 -0.54 7.77
N LYS A 173 18.43 0.42 8.40
CA LYS A 173 19.37 1.36 7.76
C LYS A 173 20.46 0.68 6.92
N PHE A 174 20.98 -0.46 7.39
CA PHE A 174 22.05 -1.19 6.72
C PHE A 174 21.58 -2.42 5.95
N ARG A 175 20.28 -2.74 5.97
CA ARG A 175 19.73 -3.93 5.33
C ARG A 175 19.90 -3.93 3.80
N PHE A 176 20.11 -2.75 3.21
CA PHE A 176 20.28 -2.54 1.76
C PHE A 176 21.56 -1.75 1.42
N ALA A 177 22.53 -1.71 2.35
CA ALA A 177 23.80 -1.04 2.12
C ALA A 177 24.58 -1.76 1.00
N LYS A 178 25.30 -0.99 0.17
CA LYS A 178 26.31 -1.56 -0.72
C LYS A 178 27.29 -2.39 0.09
N THR A 179 27.47 -3.66 -0.27
CA THR A 179 28.59 -4.46 0.24
C THR A 179 29.88 -3.72 -0.11
N PRO A 180 30.80 -3.47 0.86
CA PRO A 180 32.11 -2.96 0.51
C PRO A 180 32.77 -4.01 -0.39
N HIS A 181 33.13 -3.60 -1.61
CA HIS A 181 34.05 -4.35 -2.46
C HIS A 181 35.48 -3.96 -2.12
#